data_AF-A0A965AQ64-F1
#
_entry.id   AF-A0A965AQ64-F1
#
_cell.length_a   1.000
_cell.length_b   1.000
_cell.length_c   1.000
_cell.angle_alpha   90.00
_cell.angle_beta   90.00
_cell.angle_gamma   90.00
#
_symmetry.space_group_name_H-M   'P 1'
#
loop_
_entity.id
_entity.type
_entity.pdbx_description
1 polymer ?
#
loop_
_entity_poly.entity_id
_entity_poly.type
_entity_poly.pdbx_seq_one_letter_code
_entity_poly.pdbx_strand_id
1 'polypeptide(L)'
;MIDQADDPMLPGVIYKGRQQSEHVNGEATVTEMRYEAPETLDAAVGLLSSESGVAKVFAGGTDVMVQIHLDMIEPDLIVDVKNIAEMREVVEEDGAWRFGAAVTGKELMDHAGFNAAWRGVMDGVRLIGSVQVRGRATVGGNLCNASPAADSVPPMIAADAVASVIGPDGLREIPMADIV
;
A
#
# COMPACT_ATOMS: atom_id res chain seq x y z
N MET A 1 -18.80 17.40 31.78
CA MET A 1 -20.22 17.09 31.56
C MET A 1 -20.23 15.90 30.62
N ILE A 2 -20.54 14.72 31.15
CA ILE A 2 -20.48 13.44 30.45
C ILE A 2 -21.68 13.38 29.52
N ASP A 3 -21.47 12.97 28.27
CA ASP A 3 -22.34 11.98 27.64
C ASP A 3 -21.53 11.11 26.66
N GLN A 4 -21.39 9.83 27.03
CA GLN A 4 -21.05 8.75 26.12
C GLN A 4 -22.39 8.23 25.60
N ALA A 5 -22.58 8.26 24.28
CA ALA A 5 -23.54 7.40 23.62
C ALA A 5 -22.83 6.68 22.48
N ASP A 6 -22.87 5.36 22.59
CA ASP A 6 -22.40 4.37 21.65
C ASP A 6 -22.86 4.67 20.21
N ASP A 7 -21.91 4.73 19.26
CA ASP A 7 -22.24 4.54 17.85
C ASP A 7 -21.76 3.14 17.43
N PRO A 8 -22.67 2.16 17.29
CA PRO A 8 -22.30 0.85 16.78
C PRO A 8 -21.88 0.99 15.32
N MET A 9 -20.63 0.61 15.03
CA MET A 9 -20.11 0.44 13.67
C MET A 9 -21.12 -0.34 12.80
N LEU A 10 -21.88 0.39 11.99
CA LEU A 10 -22.79 -0.16 11.00
C LEU A 10 -21.97 -0.71 9.81
N PRO A 11 -22.30 -1.90 9.29
CA PRO A 11 -21.73 -2.37 8.03
C PRO A 11 -22.22 -1.48 6.88
N GLY A 12 -21.29 -0.84 6.15
CA GLY A 12 -21.60 -0.06 4.95
C GLY A 12 -21.25 1.44 5.02
N VAL A 13 -20.08 1.81 5.56
CA VAL A 13 -19.62 3.21 5.53
C VAL A 13 -19.31 3.63 4.08
N ILE A 14 -20.19 4.45 3.49
CA ILE A 14 -19.89 5.23 2.28
C ILE A 14 -19.15 6.50 2.71
N TYR A 15 -17.90 6.65 2.30
CA TYR A 15 -17.12 7.86 2.53
C TYR A 15 -17.59 8.97 1.60
N LYS A 16 -18.27 10.00 2.12
CA LYS A 16 -18.55 11.23 1.36
C LYS A 16 -17.38 12.19 1.50
N GLY A 17 -16.44 12.11 0.56
CA GLY A 17 -15.39 13.11 0.38
C GLY A 17 -16.00 14.50 0.16
N ARG A 18 -15.34 15.55 0.67
CA ARG A 18 -15.80 16.94 0.56
C ARG A 18 -15.61 17.42 -0.90
N GLN A 19 -16.69 17.50 -1.67
CA GLN A 19 -16.66 17.83 -3.11
C GLN A 19 -16.43 19.33 -3.36
N GLN A 20 -15.48 19.68 -4.23
CA GLN A 20 -15.51 20.94 -4.96
C GLN A 20 -16.37 20.75 -6.21
N SER A 21 -17.47 21.50 -6.30
CA SER A 21 -18.33 21.52 -7.49
C SER A 21 -17.76 22.52 -8.51
N GLU A 22 -17.25 22.04 -9.65
CA GLU A 22 -17.12 22.89 -10.83
C GLU A 22 -18.46 22.95 -11.56
N HIS A 23 -19.01 24.16 -11.70
CA HIS A 23 -20.24 24.41 -12.44
C HIS A 23 -19.93 24.61 -13.92
N VAL A 24 -20.19 23.58 -14.73
CA VAL A 24 -20.35 23.74 -16.19
C VAL A 24 -21.63 23.02 -16.60
N ASN A 25 -22.64 23.81 -16.99
CA ASN A 25 -23.84 23.43 -17.75
C ASN A 25 -24.38 21.98 -17.57
N GLY A 26 -25.17 21.76 -16.52
CA GLY A 26 -26.39 20.94 -16.65
C GLY A 26 -26.24 19.42 -16.77
N GLU A 27 -25.30 18.79 -16.06
CA GLU A 27 -25.43 17.47 -15.40
C GLU A 27 -24.12 17.24 -14.65
N ALA A 28 -24.15 17.24 -13.31
CA ALA A 28 -22.97 16.89 -12.54
C ALA A 28 -22.73 15.38 -12.67
N THR A 29 -21.83 14.97 -13.55
CA THR A 29 -21.27 13.62 -13.51
C THR A 29 -20.37 13.55 -12.28
N VAL A 30 -20.96 13.11 -11.17
CA VAL A 30 -20.19 12.74 -9.97
C VAL A 30 -19.47 11.44 -10.31
N THR A 31 -18.17 11.51 -10.57
CA THR A 31 -17.35 10.30 -10.65
C THR A 31 -17.09 9.84 -9.22
N GLU A 32 -17.88 8.88 -8.73
CA GLU A 32 -17.65 8.25 -7.43
C GLU A 32 -16.39 7.39 -7.51
N MET A 33 -15.39 7.68 -6.67
CA MET A 33 -14.21 6.81 -6.48
C MET A 33 -14.67 5.43 -6.03
N ARG A 34 -14.34 4.40 -6.81
CA ARG A 34 -14.58 2.99 -6.47
C ARG A 34 -13.51 2.46 -5.54
N TYR A 35 -13.91 1.56 -4.66
CA TYR A 35 -13.00 0.83 -3.76
C TYR A 35 -13.24 -0.67 -3.90
N GLU A 36 -12.19 -1.42 -4.21
CA GLU A 36 -12.23 -2.87 -4.39
C GLU A 36 -11.18 -3.53 -3.49
N ALA A 37 -11.54 -4.63 -2.84
CA ALA A 37 -10.64 -5.35 -1.92
C ALA A 37 -10.55 -6.84 -2.29
N PRO A 38 -9.90 -7.17 -3.41
CA PRO A 38 -9.81 -8.54 -3.92
C PRO A 38 -9.02 -9.46 -2.99
N GLU A 39 -9.32 -10.75 -3.06
CA GLU A 39 -8.66 -11.80 -2.26
C GLU A 39 -7.53 -12.52 -3.01
N THR A 40 -7.36 -12.26 -4.31
CA THR A 40 -6.34 -12.90 -5.14
C THR A 40 -5.55 -11.88 -5.96
N LEU A 41 -4.31 -12.25 -6.30
CA LEU A 41 -3.45 -11.45 -7.17
C LEU A 41 -4.08 -11.24 -8.56
N ASP A 42 -4.62 -12.31 -9.16
CA ASP A 42 -5.24 -12.24 -10.48
C ASP A 42 -6.44 -11.28 -10.51
N ALA A 43 -7.26 -11.26 -9.46
CA ALA A 43 -8.37 -10.33 -9.35
C ALA A 43 -7.87 -8.88 -9.22
N ALA A 44 -6.83 -8.63 -8.42
CA ALA A 44 -6.23 -7.31 -8.30
C ALA A 44 -5.62 -6.83 -9.63
N VAL A 45 -4.88 -7.69 -10.33
CA VAL A 45 -4.32 -7.40 -11.66
C VAL A 45 -5.44 -7.13 -12.66
N GLY A 46 -6.51 -7.93 -12.66
CA GLY A 46 -7.67 -7.74 -13.51
C GLY A 46 -8.36 -6.40 -13.29
N LEU A 47 -8.58 -6.01 -12.04
CA LEU A 47 -9.14 -4.70 -11.68
C LEU A 47 -8.24 -3.55 -12.14
N LEU A 48 -6.94 -3.61 -11.84
CA LEU A 48 -5.99 -2.55 -12.19
C LEU A 48 -5.79 -2.41 -13.72
N SER A 49 -5.80 -3.52 -14.45
CA SER A 49 -5.56 -3.53 -15.91
C SER A 49 -6.80 -3.22 -16.75
N SER A 50 -8.00 -3.43 -16.20
CA SER A 50 -9.26 -3.11 -16.87
C SER A 50 -9.75 -1.69 -16.60
N GLU A 51 -9.17 -1.00 -15.60
CA GLU A 51 -9.54 0.38 -15.30
C GLU A 51 -9.05 1.33 -16.39
N SER A 52 -9.97 2.16 -16.87
CA SER A 52 -9.68 3.17 -17.89
C SER A 52 -9.28 4.52 -17.28
N GLY A 53 -9.68 4.75 -16.03
CA GLY A 53 -9.34 5.92 -15.24
C GLY A 53 -8.05 5.76 -14.43
N VAL A 54 -7.88 6.64 -13.45
CA VAL A 54 -6.75 6.62 -12.52
C VAL A 54 -7.00 5.54 -11.46
N ALA A 55 -6.29 4.41 -11.58
CA ALA A 55 -6.28 3.37 -10.55
C ALA A 55 -5.08 3.53 -9.61
N LYS A 56 -5.29 3.31 -8.31
CA LYS A 56 -4.23 3.29 -7.29
C LYS A 56 -4.33 2.05 -6.41
N VAL A 57 -3.19 1.44 -6.15
CA VAL A 57 -3.07 0.37 -5.15
C VAL A 57 -3.11 0.98 -3.75
N PHE A 58 -3.85 0.33 -2.86
CA PHE A 58 -3.93 0.68 -1.44
C PHE A 58 -3.37 -0.44 -0.57
N ALA A 59 -2.40 -0.08 0.27
CA ALA A 59 -1.83 -0.96 1.28
C ALA A 59 -1.89 -0.25 2.65
N GLY A 60 -0.83 0.48 3.00
CA GLY A 60 -0.77 1.22 4.26
C GLY A 60 -1.61 2.50 4.30
N GLY A 61 -1.78 3.15 3.14
CA GLY A 61 -2.55 4.39 3.01
C GLY A 61 -1.80 5.66 3.40
N THR A 62 -0.56 5.57 3.92
CA THR A 62 0.18 6.72 4.49
C THR A 62 0.58 7.78 3.48
N ASP A 63 0.68 7.41 2.21
CA ASP A 63 1.00 8.32 1.11
C ASP A 63 -0.23 8.57 0.25
N VAL A 64 -0.87 7.52 -0.26
CA VAL A 64 -2.03 7.65 -1.16
C VAL A 64 -3.20 8.42 -0.53
N MET A 65 -3.53 8.20 0.75
CA MET A 65 -4.62 8.95 1.39
C MET A 65 -4.24 10.40 1.65
N VAL A 66 -2.96 10.69 1.88
CA VAL A 66 -2.47 12.05 2.04
C VAL A 66 -2.51 12.76 0.69
N GLN A 67 -2.09 12.11 -0.39
CA GLN A 67 -2.16 12.66 -1.75
C GLN A 67 -3.61 12.94 -2.16
N ILE A 68 -4.57 12.05 -1.85
CA ILE A 68 -6.01 12.31 -2.07
C ILE A 68 -6.48 13.48 -1.22
N HIS A 69 -6.14 13.51 0.08
CA HIS A 69 -6.56 14.58 0.99
C HIS A 69 -6.03 15.97 0.60
N LEU A 70 -4.86 16.02 -0.03
CA LEU A 70 -4.22 17.23 -0.52
C LEU A 70 -4.61 17.56 -1.98
N ASP A 71 -5.61 16.87 -2.53
CA ASP A 71 -6.07 17.02 -3.92
C ASP A 71 -4.93 16.89 -4.97
N MET A 72 -3.89 16.12 -4.64
CA MET A 72 -2.76 15.86 -5.54
C MET A 72 -3.08 14.77 -6.57
N ILE A 73 -4.01 13.87 -6.22
CA ILE A 73 -4.53 12.82 -7.08
C ILE A 73 -6.04 12.67 -6.83
N GLU A 74 -6.76 12.27 -7.87
CA GLU A 74 -8.19 11.95 -7.81
C GLU A 74 -8.40 10.59 -8.50
N PRO A 75 -8.22 9.47 -7.78
CA PRO A 75 -8.35 8.14 -8.36
C PRO A 75 -9.82 7.77 -8.59
N ASP A 76 -10.10 7.18 -9.75
CA ASP A 76 -11.39 6.56 -10.05
C ASP A 76 -11.54 5.20 -9.36
N LEU A 77 -10.41 4.53 -9.10
CA LEU A 77 -10.36 3.21 -8.48
C LEU A 77 -9.24 3.11 -7.45
N ILE A 78 -9.59 2.62 -6.26
CA ILE A 78 -8.67 2.16 -5.23
C ILE A 78 -8.76 0.63 -5.12
N VAL A 79 -7.63 -0.07 -5.24
CA VAL A 79 -7.54 -1.51 -5.05
C VAL A 79 -6.77 -1.83 -3.77
N ASP A 80 -7.48 -2.24 -2.71
CA ASP A 80 -6.89 -2.68 -1.44
C ASP A 80 -6.37 -4.12 -1.53
N VAL A 81 -5.06 -4.27 -1.48
CA VAL A 81 -4.38 -5.56 -1.63
C VAL A 81 -4.21 -6.31 -0.31
N LYS A 82 -4.70 -5.78 0.81
CA LYS A 82 -4.52 -6.39 2.13
C LYS A 82 -5.29 -7.70 2.32
N ASN A 83 -6.31 -7.98 1.52
CA ASN A 83 -7.03 -9.26 1.63
C ASN A 83 -6.33 -10.41 0.88
N ILE A 84 -5.28 -10.11 0.12
CA ILE A 84 -4.49 -11.10 -0.61
C ILE A 84 -3.45 -11.68 0.34
N ALA A 85 -3.50 -12.99 0.58
CA ALA A 85 -2.66 -13.67 1.58
C ALA A 85 -1.17 -13.46 1.30
N GLU A 86 -0.75 -13.65 0.04
CA GLU A 86 0.64 -13.52 -0.41
C GLU A 86 1.19 -12.10 -0.19
N MET A 87 0.32 -11.08 -0.15
CA MET A 87 0.70 -9.69 0.10
C MET A 87 0.92 -9.38 1.59
N ARG A 88 0.56 -10.29 2.50
CA ARG A 88 0.63 -10.10 3.96
C ARG A 88 1.57 -11.06 4.68
N GLU A 89 2.17 -12.01 3.97
CA GLU A 89 3.04 -13.03 4.57
C GLU A 89 4.48 -12.56 4.75
N VAL A 90 5.17 -13.14 5.73
CA VAL A 90 6.62 -13.09 5.89
C VAL A 90 7.08 -14.52 6.07
N VAL A 91 7.88 -15.02 5.12
CA VAL A 91 8.30 -16.43 5.09
C VAL A 91 9.80 -16.55 4.85
N GLU A 92 10.37 -17.60 5.43
CA GLU A 92 11.72 -18.07 5.11
C GLU A 92 11.59 -19.27 4.17
N GLU A 93 12.20 -19.19 3.00
CA GLU A 93 12.16 -20.23 1.97
C GLU A 93 13.50 -20.30 1.25
N ASP A 94 14.02 -21.51 1.03
CA ASP A 94 15.27 -21.78 0.30
C ASP A 94 16.50 -20.97 0.77
N GLY A 95 16.57 -20.67 2.08
CA GLY A 95 17.66 -19.89 2.67
C GLY A 95 17.57 -18.37 2.43
N ALA A 96 16.46 -17.91 1.87
CA ALA A 96 16.11 -16.51 1.69
C ALA A 96 14.85 -16.14 2.50
N TRP A 97 14.55 -14.85 2.54
CA TRP A 97 13.32 -14.33 3.14
C TRP A 97 12.48 -13.61 2.10
N ARG A 98 11.18 -13.89 2.09
CA ARG A 98 10.19 -13.18 1.30
C ARG A 98 9.17 -12.53 2.23
N PHE A 99 8.78 -11.30 1.91
CA PHE A 99 7.65 -10.63 2.58
C PHE A 99 6.74 -9.98 1.55
N GLY A 100 5.44 -9.97 1.82
CA GLY A 100 4.44 -9.37 0.96
C GLY A 100 4.48 -7.84 0.97
N ALA A 101 4.08 -7.22 -0.14
CA ALA A 101 4.15 -5.77 -0.31
C ALA A 101 3.24 -4.99 0.66
N ALA A 102 2.22 -5.64 1.23
CA ALA A 102 1.29 -5.06 2.20
C ALA A 102 1.65 -5.37 3.67
N VAL A 103 2.82 -5.96 3.93
CA VAL A 103 3.40 -6.09 5.28
C VAL A 103 3.83 -4.71 5.78
N THR A 104 3.34 -4.33 6.96
CA THR A 104 3.70 -3.05 7.58
C THR A 104 5.13 -3.06 8.13
N GLY A 105 5.74 -1.88 8.24
CA GLY A 105 7.04 -1.74 8.89
C GLY A 105 7.02 -2.28 10.33
N LYS A 106 5.92 -2.07 11.06
CA LYS A 106 5.73 -2.63 12.40
C LYS A 106 5.70 -4.16 12.40
N GLU A 107 4.92 -4.79 11.52
CA GLU A 107 4.85 -6.25 11.43
C GLU A 107 6.21 -6.87 11.13
N LEU A 108 6.96 -6.28 10.19
CA LEU A 108 8.30 -6.75 9.86
C LEU A 108 9.29 -6.56 11.01
N MET A 109 9.18 -5.46 11.77
CA MET A 109 9.97 -5.24 13.00
C MET A 109 9.69 -6.26 14.10
N ASP A 110 8.42 -6.65 14.25
CA ASP A 110 7.97 -7.60 15.27
C ASP A 110 8.27 -9.06 14.86
N HIS A 111 8.56 -9.31 13.58
CA HIS A 111 8.93 -10.62 13.07
C HIS A 111 10.35 -11.03 13.50
N ALA A 112 10.45 -11.80 14.59
CA ALA A 112 11.71 -12.16 15.22
C ALA A 112 12.74 -12.83 14.27
N GLY A 113 12.29 -13.72 13.37
CA GLY A 113 13.17 -14.42 12.41
C GLY A 113 13.85 -13.46 11.43
N PHE A 114 13.04 -12.79 10.59
CA PHE A 114 13.50 -11.74 9.69
C PHE A 114 14.38 -10.68 10.37
N ASN A 115 13.95 -10.17 11.53
CA ASN A 115 14.71 -9.14 12.25
C ASN A 115 16.09 -9.66 12.73
N ALA A 116 16.19 -10.94 13.10
CA ALA A 116 17.47 -11.54 13.46
C ALA A 116 18.40 -11.72 12.24
N ALA A 117 17.84 -12.14 11.10
CA ALA A 117 18.57 -12.41 9.87
C ALA A 117 19.02 -11.14 9.13
N TRP A 118 18.16 -10.11 9.07
CA TRP A 118 18.33 -8.94 8.20
C TRP A 118 18.35 -7.62 8.99
N ARG A 119 19.22 -7.55 10.00
CA ARG A 119 19.31 -6.37 10.89
C ARG A 119 19.55 -5.06 10.14
N GLY A 120 20.43 -5.07 9.13
CA GLY A 120 20.75 -3.88 8.33
C GLY A 120 19.55 -3.36 7.52
N VAL A 121 18.74 -4.26 6.95
CA VAL A 121 17.46 -3.90 6.31
C VAL A 121 16.51 -3.28 7.33
N MET A 122 16.45 -3.87 8.52
CA MET A 122 15.57 -3.39 9.56
C MET A 122 15.94 -2.03 10.14
N ASP A 123 17.20 -1.61 10.05
CA ASP A 123 17.60 -0.27 10.47
C ASP A 123 16.96 0.81 9.57
N GLY A 124 16.85 0.58 8.26
CA GLY A 124 16.09 1.46 7.37
C GLY A 124 14.59 1.48 7.67
N VAL A 125 13.99 0.31 7.89
CA VAL A 125 12.55 0.21 8.21
C VAL A 125 12.21 0.94 9.52
N ARG A 126 13.12 0.96 10.51
CA ARG A 126 12.95 1.68 11.78
C ARG A 126 12.94 3.21 11.62
N LEU A 127 13.55 3.72 10.55
CA LEU A 127 13.61 5.15 10.27
C LEU A 127 12.33 5.68 9.60
N ILE A 128 11.49 4.81 9.05
CA ILE A 128 10.22 5.21 8.45
C ILE A 128 9.35 5.91 9.49
N GLY A 129 9.17 7.23 9.35
CA GLY A 129 8.20 8.04 10.09
C GLY A 129 8.14 7.82 11.62
N SER A 130 6.94 7.96 12.18
CA SER A 130 6.66 7.70 13.59
C SER A 130 6.19 6.26 13.83
N VAL A 131 5.98 5.89 15.10
CA VAL A 131 5.38 4.59 15.45
C VAL A 131 4.02 4.38 14.79
N GLN A 132 3.20 5.43 14.74
CA GLN A 132 1.88 5.41 14.10
C GLN A 132 2.01 5.23 12.58
N VAL A 133 2.96 5.91 11.96
CA VAL A 133 3.25 5.73 10.53
C VAL A 133 3.71 4.30 10.27
N ARG A 134 4.68 3.76 11.02
CA ARG A 134 5.14 2.36 10.83
C ARG A 134 4.07 1.31 11.09
N GLY A 135 3.09 1.61 11.94
CA GLY A 135 1.93 0.75 12.16
C GLY A 135 1.01 0.62 10.94
N ARG A 136 1.18 1.48 9.92
CA ARG A 136 0.36 1.51 8.72
C ARG A 136 1.20 1.41 7.44
N ALA A 137 2.28 2.18 7.33
CA ALA A 137 3.19 2.19 6.21
C ALA A 137 3.72 0.78 5.96
N THR A 138 3.61 0.37 4.71
CA THR A 138 4.06 -0.93 4.23
C THR A 138 5.38 -0.78 3.51
N VAL A 139 6.25 -1.79 3.61
CA VAL A 139 7.55 -1.75 2.94
C VAL A 139 7.40 -1.66 1.43
N GLY A 140 6.50 -2.47 0.84
CA GLY A 140 6.21 -2.39 -0.60
C GLY A 140 5.64 -1.02 -1.00
N GLY A 141 4.76 -0.45 -0.17
CA GLY A 141 4.28 0.93 -0.37
C GLY A 141 5.39 1.99 -0.31
N ASN A 142 6.38 1.86 0.59
CA ASN A 142 7.51 2.78 0.69
C ASN A 142 8.39 2.74 -0.57
N LEU A 143 8.64 1.54 -1.10
CA LEU A 143 9.31 1.34 -2.39
C LEU A 143 8.50 1.95 -3.55
N CYS A 144 7.23 1.57 -3.71
CA CYS A 144 6.40 1.98 -4.84
C CYS A 144 6.05 3.47 -4.85
N ASN A 145 6.12 4.16 -3.71
CA ASN A 145 6.00 5.61 -3.65
C ASN A 145 7.17 6.33 -4.35
N ALA A 146 8.31 5.65 -4.53
CA ALA A 146 9.48 6.12 -5.25
C ALA A 146 10.01 7.50 -4.77
N SER A 147 9.88 7.78 -3.48
CA SER A 147 10.47 8.97 -2.88
C SER A 147 11.99 8.82 -2.80
N PRO A 148 12.79 9.82 -3.21
CA PRO A 148 14.25 9.82 -3.00
C PRO A 148 14.66 9.70 -1.53
N ALA A 149 13.73 9.94 -0.60
CA ALA A 149 13.93 9.83 0.85
C ALA A 149 13.38 8.52 1.44
N ALA A 150 13.11 7.49 0.63
CA ALA A 150 12.55 6.22 1.11
C ALA A 150 13.59 5.43 1.94
N ASP A 151 13.48 5.48 3.28
CA ASP A 151 14.49 4.95 4.21
C ASP A 151 14.72 3.43 4.10
N SER A 152 13.70 2.66 3.70
CA SER A 152 13.84 1.20 3.60
C SER A 152 14.50 0.72 2.30
N VAL A 153 14.60 1.59 1.29
CA VAL A 153 15.05 1.20 -0.05
C VAL A 153 16.58 1.02 -0.14
N PRO A 154 17.43 1.96 0.31
CA PRO A 154 18.88 1.79 0.24
C PRO A 154 19.41 0.50 0.89
N PRO A 155 18.99 0.10 2.12
CA PRO A 155 19.50 -1.13 2.70
C PRO A 155 18.95 -2.40 2.04
N MET A 156 17.81 -2.33 1.33
CA MET A 156 17.33 -3.45 0.50
C MET A 156 18.17 -3.61 -0.76
N ILE A 157 18.57 -2.50 -1.39
CA ILE A 157 19.53 -2.52 -2.51
C ILE A 157 20.86 -3.11 -2.03
N ALA A 158 21.37 -2.67 -0.88
CA ALA A 158 22.62 -3.20 -0.32
C ALA A 158 22.54 -4.69 0.09
N ALA A 159 21.34 -5.22 0.27
CA ALA A 159 21.08 -6.62 0.56
C ALA A 159 20.81 -7.45 -0.72
N ASP A 160 21.00 -6.87 -1.91
CA ASP A 160 20.68 -7.47 -3.21
C ASP A 160 19.24 -8.00 -3.30
N ALA A 161 18.30 -7.31 -2.64
CA ALA A 161 16.90 -7.71 -2.63
C ALA A 161 16.27 -7.60 -4.04
N VAL A 162 15.27 -8.43 -4.27
CA VAL A 162 14.55 -8.54 -5.55
C VAL A 162 13.08 -8.25 -5.30
N ALA A 163 12.47 -7.45 -6.18
CA ALA A 163 11.03 -7.21 -6.17
C ALA A 163 10.34 -8.15 -7.16
N SER A 164 9.37 -8.92 -6.67
CA SER A 164 8.45 -9.70 -7.50
C SER A 164 7.28 -8.80 -7.93
N VAL A 165 7.16 -8.56 -9.24
CA VAL A 165 6.12 -7.70 -9.83
C VAL A 165 5.19 -8.56 -10.67
N ILE A 166 3.90 -8.56 -10.33
CA ILE A 166 2.87 -9.26 -11.09
C ILE A 166 2.04 -8.26 -11.92
N GLY A 167 1.75 -8.62 -13.16
CA GLY A 167 0.88 -7.86 -14.05
C GLY A 167 0.16 -8.78 -15.05
N PRO A 168 -0.50 -8.21 -16.08
CA PRO A 168 -1.26 -8.99 -17.06
C PRO A 168 -0.41 -10.02 -17.81
N ASP A 169 0.88 -9.74 -17.98
CA ASP A 169 1.85 -10.62 -18.65
C ASP A 169 2.48 -11.66 -17.70
N GLY A 170 2.00 -11.72 -16.45
CA GLY A 170 2.48 -12.64 -15.43
C GLY A 170 3.48 -12.02 -14.46
N LEU A 171 4.20 -12.90 -13.75
CA LEU A 171 5.18 -12.56 -12.72
C LEU A 171 6.56 -12.30 -13.35
N ARG A 172 7.23 -11.25 -12.90
CA ARG A 172 8.63 -11.00 -13.18
C ARG A 172 9.36 -10.56 -11.93
N GLU A 173 10.66 -10.81 -11.92
CA GLU A 173 11.56 -10.41 -10.84
C GLU A 173 12.48 -9.29 -11.31
N ILE A 174 12.66 -8.28 -10.49
CA ILE A 174 13.48 -7.10 -10.79
C ILE A 174 14.41 -6.85 -9.61
N PRO A 175 15.74 -6.78 -9.81
CA PRO A 175 16.65 -6.33 -8.76
C PRO A 175 16.23 -4.96 -8.25
N MET A 176 16.25 -4.75 -6.93
CA MET A 176 15.87 -3.47 -6.32
C MET A 176 16.69 -2.28 -6.88
N ALA A 177 17.94 -2.52 -7.26
CA ALA A 177 18.84 -1.54 -7.86
C ALA A 177 18.38 -1.02 -9.23
N ASP A 178 17.51 -1.75 -9.93
CA ASP A 178 17.00 -1.41 -11.26
C ASP A 178 15.61 -0.74 -11.21
N ILE A 179 15.04 -0.54 -10.01
CA ILE A 179 13.69 0.02 -9.82
C ILE A 179 13.71 1.55 -9.61
N VAL A 180 14.69 2.08 -8.88
CA VAL A 180 14.77 3.49 -8.43
C VAL A 180 16.10 4.16 -8.76
#